data_AF-A0A0L7LTE7-F1
#
_entry.id   AF-A0A0L7LTE7-F1
#
_cell.length_a   1.000
_cell.length_b   1.000
_cell.length_c   1.000
_cell.angle_alpha   90.00
_cell.angle_beta   90.00
_cell.angle_gamma   90.00
#
_symmetry.space_group_name_H-M   'P 1'
#
loop_
_entity.id
_entity.type
_entity.pdbx_description
1 polymer ?
#
loop_
_entity_poly.entity_id
_entity_poly.type
_entity_poly.pdbx_seq_one_letter_code
_entity_poly.pdbx_strand_id
1 'polypeptide(L)'
;MRKFFQYVQEALPVRMKAIHVLNTEPVMDKLMLLIRPFMDKKFFDMLKFHNKNDDLEKFYDTVIPRSTLPPDFGGTAPDTQTLHKKCMQQLQMLEPYFKAEEEQRLEALPDKKRDKAMERAFKNLDID
;
A
#
# COMPACT_ATOMS: atom_id res chain seq x y z
N MET A 1 -5.72 13.26 0.67
CA MET A 1 -4.29 13.19 1.05
C MET A 1 -4.07 13.15 2.56
N ARG A 2 -4.49 14.14 3.36
CA ARG A 2 -4.24 14.15 4.82
C ARG A 2 -4.61 12.85 5.56
N LYS A 3 -5.82 12.31 5.34
CA LYS A 3 -6.27 11.04 5.96
C LYS A 3 -5.40 9.85 5.58
N PHE A 4 -4.93 9.79 4.34
CA PHE A 4 -4.08 8.71 3.84
C PHE A 4 -2.72 8.72 4.55
N PHE A 5 -2.03 9.86 4.56
CA PHE A 5 -0.73 9.98 5.22
C PHE A 5 -0.85 9.80 6.74
N GLN A 6 -1.92 10.29 7.36
CA GLN A 6 -2.17 10.03 8.78
C GLN A 6 -2.33 8.54 9.06
N TYR A 7 -3.15 7.83 8.26
CA TYR A 7 -3.32 6.39 8.39
C TYR A 7 -1.99 5.64 8.26
N VAL A 8 -1.20 5.96 7.22
CA VAL A 8 0.09 5.30 6.96
C VAL A 8 1.09 5.51 8.11
N GLN A 9 1.10 6.69 8.74
CA GLN A 9 2.06 7.03 9.79
C GLN A 9 1.63 6.54 11.18
N GLU A 10 0.34 6.59 11.50
CA GLU A 10 -0.16 6.41 12.87
C GLU A 10 -0.99 5.14 13.08
N ALA A 11 -1.62 4.60 12.02
CA ALA A 11 -2.64 3.56 12.15
C ALA A 11 -2.34 2.29 11.34
N LEU A 12 -1.30 2.30 10.51
CA LEU A 12 -0.89 1.13 9.74
C LEU A 12 -0.43 0.03 10.72
N PRO A 13 -1.06 -1.16 10.73
CA PRO A 13 -0.75 -2.22 11.69
C PRO A 13 0.52 -3.00 11.33
N VAL A 14 1.48 -2.35 10.66
CA VAL A 14 2.78 -2.92 10.31
C VAL A 14 3.89 -1.90 10.53
N ARG A 15 5.06 -2.36 10.98
CA ARG A 15 6.22 -1.50 11.16
C ARG A 15 6.88 -1.23 9.81
N MET A 16 6.59 -0.08 9.24
CA MET A 16 7.27 0.41 8.05
C MET A 16 8.76 0.65 8.34
N LYS A 17 9.65 0.08 7.50
CA LYS A 17 11.11 0.21 7.62
C LYS A 17 11.67 1.24 6.65
N ALA A 18 11.29 1.16 5.38
CA ALA A 18 11.72 2.04 4.31
C ALA A 18 10.69 2.01 3.18
N ILE A 19 10.67 3.06 2.37
CA ILE A 19 9.93 3.13 1.10
C ILE A 19 10.95 3.45 0.01
N HIS A 20 11.11 2.55 -0.95
CA HIS A 20 12.00 2.75 -2.09
C HIS A 20 11.18 3.10 -3.33
N VAL A 21 11.46 4.26 -3.92
CA VAL A 21 10.85 4.70 -5.18
C VAL A 21 11.93 4.60 -6.25
N LEU A 22 11.73 3.67 -7.19
CA LEU A 22 12.66 3.40 -8.29
C LEU A 22 12.27 4.21 -9.53
N ASN A 23 13.24 4.44 -10.41
CA ASN A 23 13.07 5.15 -11.68
C ASN A 23 12.49 6.56 -11.50
N THR A 24 12.97 7.30 -10.49
CA THR A 24 12.54 8.70 -10.31
C THR A 24 13.04 9.60 -11.42
N GLU A 25 12.17 10.52 -11.83
CA GLU A 25 12.43 11.58 -12.79
C GLU A 25 12.41 12.95 -12.07
N PRO A 26 12.95 14.03 -12.65
CA PRO A 26 12.99 15.36 -12.01
C PRO A 26 11.63 15.92 -11.58
N VAL A 27 10.53 15.39 -12.14
CA VAL A 27 9.16 15.73 -11.70
C VAL A 27 8.88 15.30 -10.25
N MET A 28 9.62 14.32 -9.73
CA MET A 28 9.45 13.81 -8.37
C MET A 28 9.71 14.88 -7.31
N ASP A 29 10.67 15.78 -7.53
CA ASP A 29 10.95 16.89 -6.61
C ASP A 29 9.73 17.82 -6.46
N LYS A 30 9.01 18.07 -7.55
CA LYS A 30 7.78 18.88 -7.52
C LYS A 30 6.65 18.16 -6.78
N LEU A 31 6.52 16.84 -6.98
CA LEU A 31 5.56 16.04 -6.23
C LEU A 31 5.89 16.05 -4.73
N MET A 32 7.18 16.00 -4.37
CA MET A 32 7.63 16.08 -2.98
C MET A 32 7.21 17.38 -2.30
N LEU A 33 7.23 18.51 -3.00
CA LEU A 33 6.76 19.80 -2.44
C LEU A 33 5.27 19.75 -2.05
N LEU A 34 4.45 19.02 -2.81
CA LEU A 34 3.02 18.88 -2.54
C LEU A 34 2.73 17.94 -1.38
N ILE A 35 3.51 16.86 -1.24
CA ILE A 35 3.28 15.85 -0.19
C ILE A 35 3.95 16.17 1.14
N ARG A 36 5.05 16.94 1.13
CA ARG A 36 5.85 17.29 2.32
C ARG A 36 5.03 17.84 3.51
N PRO A 37 4.01 18.70 3.32
CA PRO A 37 3.21 19.21 4.44
C PRO A 37 2.42 18.14 5.21
N PHE A 38 2.28 16.93 4.65
CA PHE A 38 1.50 15.83 5.25
C PHE A 38 2.38 14.74 5.88
N MET A 39 3.70 14.86 5.78
CA MET A 39 4.66 13.88 6.29
C MET A 39 5.42 14.42 7.48
N ASP A 40 5.54 13.61 8.53
CA ASP A 40 6.46 13.87 9.61
C ASP A 40 7.91 13.59 9.18
N LYS A 41 8.87 14.01 10.01
CA LYS A 41 10.29 13.82 9.73
C LYS A 41 10.65 12.34 9.60
N LYS A 42 10.10 11.49 10.48
CA LYS A 42 10.42 10.06 10.53
C LYS A 42 10.00 9.36 9.24
N PHE A 43 8.80 9.67 8.74
CA PHE A 43 8.25 9.13 7.51
C PHE A 43 9.03 9.65 6.29
N PHE A 44 9.37 10.94 6.28
CA PHE A 44 10.22 11.50 5.24
C PHE A 44 11.61 10.82 5.19
N ASP A 45 12.23 10.56 6.33
CA ASP A 45 13.53 9.89 6.42
C ASP A 45 13.50 8.43 5.93
N MET A 46 12.32 7.79 5.88
CA MET A 46 12.12 6.44 5.34
C MET A 46 12.05 6.42 3.80
N LEU A 47 11.71 7.53 3.15
CA LEU A 47 11.67 7.62 1.70
C LEU A 47 13.10 7.57 1.13
N LYS A 48 13.31 6.69 0.16
CA LYS A 48 14.56 6.53 -0.58
C LYS A 48 14.24 6.57 -2.06
N PHE A 49 14.71 7.61 -2.73
CA PHE A 49 14.53 7.79 -4.16
C PHE A 49 15.76 7.26 -4.89
N HIS A 50 15.50 6.56 -5.98
CA HIS A 50 16.54 6.07 -6.87
C HIS A 50 16.19 6.49 -8.29
N ASN A 51 17.05 7.31 -8.88
CA ASN A 51 16.85 7.83 -10.22
C ASN A 51 17.08 6.74 -11.26
N LYS A 52 16.51 6.94 -12.44
CA LYS A 52 16.61 6.00 -13.56
C LYS A 52 18.05 5.67 -13.97
N ASN A 53 18.99 6.59 -13.75
CA ASN A 53 20.40 6.43 -14.12
C ASN A 53 21.29 6.01 -12.94
N ASP A 54 20.72 5.76 -11.76
CA ASP A 54 21.50 5.34 -10.60
C ASP A 54 21.95 3.88 -10.73
N ASP A 55 23.15 3.58 -10.22
CA ASP A 55 23.61 2.20 -10.08
C ASP A 55 22.90 1.53 -8.89
N LEU A 56 22.09 0.53 -9.20
CA LEU A 56 21.27 -0.20 -8.24
C LEU A 56 21.93 -1.47 -7.69
N GLU A 57 23.16 -1.85 -8.09
CA GLU A 57 23.81 -3.08 -7.60
C GLU A 57 23.83 -3.13 -6.07
N LYS A 58 24.26 -2.03 -5.42
CA LYS A 58 24.28 -1.93 -3.96
C LYS A 58 22.88 -2.05 -3.35
N PHE A 59 21.85 -1.54 -4.01
CA PHE A 59 20.47 -1.69 -3.54
C PHE A 59 20.05 -3.16 -3.55
N TYR A 60 20.38 -3.88 -4.62
CA TYR A 60 20.03 -5.30 -4.71
C TYR A 60 20.80 -6.18 -3.71
N ASP A 61 22.06 -5.84 -3.44
CA ASP A 61 22.89 -6.59 -2.49
C ASP A 61 22.50 -6.35 -1.04
N THR A 62 22.11 -5.11 -0.69
CA THR A 62 21.95 -4.69 0.71
C THR A 62 20.51 -4.52 1.16
N VAL A 63 19.57 -4.32 0.24
CA VAL A 63 18.17 -4.01 0.57
C VAL A 63 17.22 -5.13 0.15
N ILE A 64 17.20 -5.47 -1.15
CA ILE A 64 16.25 -6.43 -1.73
C ILE A 64 16.94 -7.29 -2.79
N PRO A 65 17.02 -8.63 -2.62
CA PRO A 65 17.62 -9.50 -3.61
C PRO A 65 16.88 -9.49 -4.95
N ARG A 66 17.61 -9.56 -6.06
CA ARG A 66 17.04 -9.60 -7.43
C ARG A 66 16.04 -10.74 -7.63
N SER A 67 16.24 -11.87 -6.95
CA SER A 67 15.33 -13.02 -7.00
C SER A 67 13.91 -12.74 -6.53
N THR A 68 13.69 -11.62 -5.84
CA THR A 68 12.40 -11.22 -5.29
C THR A 68 11.69 -10.13 -6.10
N LEU A 69 12.38 -9.55 -7.09
CA LEU A 69 11.84 -8.48 -7.93
C LEU A 69 11.54 -8.99 -9.35
N PRO A 70 10.52 -8.43 -10.02
CA PRO A 70 10.26 -8.69 -11.44
C PRO A 70 11.41 -8.20 -12.34
N PRO A 71 11.48 -8.67 -13.59
CA PRO A 71 12.46 -8.21 -14.57
C PRO A 71 12.35 -6.72 -14.88
N ASP A 72 11.15 -6.14 -14.82
CA ASP A 72 10.89 -4.71 -15.01
C ASP A 72 11.66 -3.82 -14.00
N PHE A 73 12.08 -4.39 -12.89
CA PHE A 73 12.87 -3.76 -11.83
C PHE A 73 14.25 -4.43 -11.67
N GLY A 74 14.78 -5.02 -12.74
CA GLY A 74 16.12 -5.63 -12.75
C GLY A 74 16.22 -6.96 -11.98
N GLY A 75 15.11 -7.58 -11.62
CA GLY A 75 15.08 -8.84 -10.88
C GLY A 75 14.92 -10.09 -11.76
N THR A 76 14.73 -11.23 -11.12
CA THR A 76 14.58 -12.55 -11.76
C THR A 76 13.31 -13.30 -11.33
N ALA A 77 12.44 -12.65 -10.55
CA ALA A 77 11.12 -13.19 -10.21
C ALA A 77 10.22 -13.24 -11.46
N PRO A 78 9.03 -13.88 -11.38
CA PRO A 78 8.03 -13.77 -12.45
C PRO A 78 7.69 -12.32 -12.78
N ASP A 79 7.27 -12.08 -14.02
CA ASP A 79 6.90 -10.74 -14.47
C ASP A 79 5.73 -10.15 -13.67
N THR A 80 5.62 -8.82 -13.73
CA THR A 80 4.63 -8.06 -12.95
C THR A 80 3.19 -8.51 -13.22
N GLN A 81 2.85 -8.87 -14.46
CA GLN A 81 1.49 -9.29 -14.80
C GLN A 81 1.18 -10.67 -14.21
N THR A 82 2.14 -11.59 -14.26
CA THR A 82 2.03 -12.91 -13.65
C THR A 82 1.86 -12.81 -12.13
N LEU A 83 2.68 -11.99 -11.46
CA LEU A 83 2.57 -11.76 -10.02
C LEU A 83 1.25 -11.09 -9.64
N HIS A 84 0.82 -10.10 -10.41
CA HIS A 84 -0.46 -9.42 -10.21
C HIS A 84 -1.62 -10.42 -10.30
N LYS A 85 -1.66 -11.24 -11.36
CA LYS A 85 -2.70 -12.27 -11.54
C LYS A 85 -2.73 -13.24 -10.36
N LYS A 86 -1.57 -13.71 -9.90
CA LYS A 86 -1.47 -14.60 -8.74
C LYS A 86 -2.00 -13.93 -7.46
N CYS A 87 -1.63 -12.68 -7.22
CA CYS A 87 -2.11 -11.90 -6.07
C CYS A 87 -3.65 -11.75 -6.12
N MET A 88 -4.21 -11.38 -7.28
CA MET A 88 -5.65 -11.24 -7.45
C MET A 88 -6.40 -12.54 -7.22
N GLN A 89 -5.88 -13.67 -7.71
CA GLN A 89 -6.44 -14.99 -7.43
C GLN A 89 -6.42 -15.32 -5.93
N GLN A 90 -5.32 -15.01 -5.23
CA GLN A 90 -5.24 -15.18 -3.78
C GLN A 90 -6.26 -14.33 -3.03
N LEU A 91 -6.41 -13.05 -3.41
CA LEU A 91 -7.41 -12.16 -2.82
C LEU A 91 -8.83 -12.66 -3.05
N GLN A 92 -9.14 -13.16 -4.26
CA GLN A 92 -10.45 -13.76 -4.56
C GLN A 92 -10.72 -15.01 -3.71
N MET A 93 -9.72 -15.88 -3.53
CA MET A 93 -9.86 -17.05 -2.66
C MET A 93 -10.08 -16.69 -1.17
N LEU A 94 -9.64 -15.51 -0.76
CA LEU A 94 -9.84 -14.99 0.60
C LEU A 94 -11.18 -14.28 0.79
N GLU A 95 -12.06 -14.22 -0.22
CA GLU A 95 -13.40 -13.64 -0.10
C GLU A 95 -14.19 -14.16 1.12
N PRO A 96 -14.21 -15.47 1.44
CA PRO A 96 -14.92 -15.95 2.63
C PRO A 96 -14.34 -15.41 3.93
N TYR A 97 -13.01 -15.25 4.00
CA TYR A 97 -12.34 -14.66 5.15
C TYR A 97 -12.74 -13.19 5.33
N PHE A 98 -12.74 -12.41 4.24
CA PHE A 98 -13.12 -10.99 4.30
C PHE A 98 -14.58 -10.80 4.70
N LYS A 99 -15.49 -11.63 4.20
CA LYS A 99 -16.91 -11.61 4.62
C LYS A 99 -17.05 -11.91 6.12
N ALA A 100 -16.37 -12.94 6.62
CA ALA A 100 -16.41 -13.29 8.04
C ALA A 100 -15.79 -12.19 8.93
N GLU A 101 -14.68 -11.56 8.51
CA GLU A 101 -14.07 -10.43 9.23
C GLU A 101 -15.02 -9.22 9.28
N GLU A 102 -15.69 -8.92 8.17
CA GLU A 102 -16.66 -7.82 8.11
C GLU A 102 -17.85 -8.07 9.04
N GLU A 103 -18.41 -9.28 9.04
CA GLU A 103 -19.49 -9.69 9.93
C GLU A 103 -19.07 -9.56 11.40
N GLN A 104 -17.91 -10.09 11.78
CA GLN A 104 -17.37 -9.97 13.14
C GLN A 104 -17.22 -8.51 13.56
N ARG A 105 -16.75 -7.64 12.66
CA ARG A 105 -16.59 -6.21 12.93
C ARG A 105 -17.93 -5.49 13.13
N LEU A 106 -18.97 -5.90 12.39
CA LEU A 106 -20.33 -5.36 12.56
C LEU A 106 -20.96 -5.83 13.87
N GLU A 107 -20.75 -7.09 14.27
CA GLU A 107 -21.23 -7.64 15.54
C GLU A 107 -20.59 -6.96 16.75
N ALA A 108 -19.32 -6.56 16.65
CA ALA A 108 -18.62 -5.84 17.70
C ALA A 108 -19.11 -4.39 17.92
N LEU A 109 -19.98 -3.86 17.05
CA LEU A 109 -20.54 -2.52 17.22
C LEU A 109 -21.64 -2.51 18.29
N PRO A 110 -21.71 -1.46 19.15
CA PRO A 110 -22.84 -1.27 20.06
C PRO A 110 -24.16 -1.18 19.28
N ASP A 111 -25.26 -1.74 19.81
CA ASP A 111 -26.54 -1.90 19.09
C ASP A 111 -26.99 -0.62 18.33
N LYS A 112 -27.00 0.54 18.98
CA LYS A 112 -27.36 1.83 18.34
C LYS A 112 -26.48 2.22 17.15
N LYS A 113 -25.21 1.81 17.16
CA LYS A 113 -24.25 2.07 16.07
C LYS A 113 -24.33 0.98 14.99
N ARG A 114 -24.66 -0.26 15.35
CA ARG A 114 -24.91 -1.35 14.41
C ARG A 114 -26.11 -1.04 13.51
N ASP A 115 -27.23 -0.61 14.10
CA ASP A 115 -28.44 -0.26 13.34
C ASP A 115 -28.19 0.86 12.31
N LYS A 116 -27.47 1.92 12.74
CA LYS A 116 -27.09 3.05 11.88
C LYS A 116 -26.07 2.66 10.81
N ALA A 117 -25.16 1.71 11.11
CA ALA A 117 -24.18 1.20 10.15
C ALA A 117 -24.85 0.34 9.08
N MET A 118 -25.76 -0.56 9.47
CA MET A 118 -26.59 -1.32 8.54
C MET A 118 -27.41 -0.40 7.63
N GLU A 119 -28.13 0.56 8.19
CA GLU A 119 -28.95 1.52 7.41
C GLU A 119 -28.11 2.29 6.37
N ARG A 120 -26.86 2.61 6.70
CA ARG A 120 -25.93 3.28 5.79
C ARG A 120 -25.35 2.36 4.73
N ALA A 121 -25.08 1.10 5.06
CA ALA A 121 -24.63 0.10 4.08
C ALA A 121 -25.72 -0.16 3.03
N PHE A 122 -26.98 -0.31 3.45
CA PHE A 122 -28.13 -0.47 2.54
C PHE A 122 -28.34 0.73 1.61
N LYS A 123 -28.11 1.97 2.09
CA LYS A 123 -28.25 3.19 1.27
C LYS A 123 -27.14 3.39 0.24
N ASN A 124 -26.00 2.70 0.39
CA ASN A 124 -24.83 2.88 -0.47
C ASN A 124 -24.63 1.70 -1.44
N LEU A 125 -25.57 0.75 -1.49
CA LEU A 125 -25.51 -0.46 -2.32
C LEU A 125 -26.17 -0.31 -3.70
N ASP A 126 -26.53 0.91 -4.11
CA ASP A 126 -26.83 1.20 -5.53
C ASP A 126 -25.49 1.32 -6.28
N ILE A 127 -25.02 0.18 -6.79
CA ILE A 127 -23.89 0.09 -7.72
C ILE A 127 -24.46 0.13 -9.13
N ASP A 128 -24.27 1.25 -9.83
CA ASP A 128 -24.16 1.30 -11.30
C ASP A 128 -22.69 1.16 -11.70
#